data_AF-A0A9E2LFA8-F1
#
_entry.id   AF-A0A9E2LFA8-F1
#
_cell.length_a   1.000
_cell.length_b   1.000
_cell.length_c   1.000
_cell.angle_alpha   90.00
_cell.angle_beta   90.00
_cell.angle_gamma   90.00
#
_symmetry.space_group_name_H-M   'P 1'
#
loop_
_entity.id
_entity.type
_entity.pdbx_description
1 polymer ?
#
loop_
_entity_poly.entity_id
_entity_poly.type
_entity_poly.pdbx_seq_one_letter_code
_entity_poly.pdbx_strand_id
1 'polypeptide(L)'
;MKQIQLLSFLFTLVLLASNPLTASAQKGSGGKGQKENATEKAKEHFKAGQAMFGAGQFDKAAESFLKAYEYKPLAAFLFNIAVCYEKVEKFTEAKQYFVEYLAKDPQTKELASIQARIRLLDRLIEYKESQKKPVDKPGDKPVDKPGDKPVDKPVDKPGDKPSDKPGDKPGDKPGDKPVDKPGDKPVDKPVDKPAPPLVKPELPPIATRTLTAVSTDPPGAVLYLNHKKEKLGTTPFEGEIPLGKHVLIVEMKGFSDIKREINVQENRMLDIMVSMKKDVNMAWVQITSNVPGAQVFVDNKEIGPVGHTPFNGVLKPGKHTVFVEQDGFREEKRELDVSAGESNTLHVKLERQPIGYLTILGRNVRDARVKLGNKTICVAPCSKVKIPVGSHRLRILKKGRKAVEQRVEVVAGEQKTFEVTLNRAPDRTGAISGYVLGLAALGAGIWAGGKSVQFKDDYQADLDAGIPVFSNDSRLQDGKIYAIAANVLYGLSALSFTVALYRTFIDTSPDSRIRLQTVPDGASVTWEPLMLPGGAGLGLTFHY
;
A
#
# COMPACT_ATOMS: atom_id res chain seq x y z
N MET A 1 -69.13 63.09 -23.93
CA MET A 1 -68.08 63.87 -24.64
C MET A 1 -66.96 62.93 -25.06
N LYS A 2 -66.33 63.16 -26.23
CA LYS A 2 -64.96 62.84 -26.70
C LYS A 2 -64.15 61.69 -26.02
N GLN A 3 -63.37 60.85 -26.72
CA GLN A 3 -63.08 60.65 -28.16
C GLN A 3 -62.20 59.37 -28.35
N ILE A 4 -62.23 58.77 -29.56
CA ILE A 4 -61.08 58.18 -30.32
C ILE A 4 -60.28 57.00 -29.68
N GLN A 5 -60.54 55.75 -30.13
CA GLN A 5 -59.65 54.88 -30.97
C GLN A 5 -58.50 54.15 -30.21
N LEU A 6 -57.99 52.99 -30.63
CA LEU A 6 -58.07 52.25 -31.90
C LEU A 6 -58.04 50.70 -31.70
N LEU A 7 -58.45 49.97 -32.73
CA LEU A 7 -58.29 48.54 -33.11
C LEU A 7 -57.07 47.76 -32.51
N SER A 8 -57.04 46.42 -32.42
CA SER A 8 -57.98 45.32 -32.74
C SER A 8 -57.35 43.96 -32.38
N PHE A 9 -58.14 42.90 -32.12
CA PHE A 9 -58.11 41.61 -32.86
C PHE A 9 -59.16 40.62 -32.28
N LEU A 10 -59.75 39.78 -33.14
CA LEU A 10 -60.74 38.76 -32.74
C LEU A 10 -60.10 37.61 -31.95
N PHE A 11 -60.81 37.12 -30.94
CA PHE A 11 -60.60 35.79 -30.36
C PHE A 11 -61.94 35.08 -30.20
N THR A 12 -62.27 34.19 -31.14
CA THR A 12 -63.46 33.33 -31.06
C THR A 12 -63.08 31.92 -30.63
N LEU A 13 -63.69 31.50 -29.52
CA LEU A 13 -63.52 30.21 -28.86
C LEU A 13 -64.07 29.06 -29.72
N VAL A 14 -63.31 27.97 -29.88
CA VAL A 14 -63.82 26.67 -30.34
C VAL A 14 -63.28 25.57 -29.43
N LEU A 15 -64.18 24.80 -28.82
CA LEU A 15 -63.84 23.60 -28.04
C LEU A 15 -63.35 22.48 -28.97
N LEU A 16 -62.36 21.71 -28.54
CA LEU A 16 -62.09 20.36 -29.06
C LEU A 16 -61.78 19.41 -27.90
N ALA A 17 -62.34 18.20 -27.98
CA ALA A 17 -62.42 17.26 -26.87
C ALA A 17 -61.09 16.52 -26.61
N SER A 18 -60.85 16.21 -25.33
CA SER A 18 -59.72 15.41 -24.87
C SER A 18 -60.00 13.91 -24.98
N ASN A 19 -59.47 13.27 -26.02
CA ASN A 19 -59.27 11.82 -26.02
C ASN A 19 -58.00 11.45 -25.22
N PRO A 20 -58.05 10.52 -24.25
CA PRO A 20 -56.84 10.06 -23.58
C PRO A 20 -56.03 9.15 -24.52
N LEU A 21 -54.77 9.50 -24.78
CA LEU A 21 -53.84 8.62 -25.48
C LEU A 21 -53.50 7.43 -24.58
N THR A 22 -54.05 6.25 -24.90
CA THR A 22 -53.63 4.98 -24.32
C THR A 22 -52.22 4.65 -24.80
N ALA A 23 -51.21 4.97 -23.97
CA ALA A 23 -49.83 4.54 -24.18
C ALA A 23 -49.74 3.01 -24.06
N SER A 24 -49.82 2.32 -25.20
CA SER A 24 -49.57 0.88 -25.28
C SER A 24 -48.13 0.59 -24.89
N ALA A 25 -47.95 -0.04 -23.74
CA ALA A 25 -46.64 -0.50 -23.26
C ALA A 25 -46.17 -1.68 -24.12
N GLN A 26 -45.52 -1.38 -25.24
CA GLN A 26 -45.02 -2.37 -26.18
C GLN A 26 -43.88 -3.18 -25.54
N LYS A 27 -44.21 -4.40 -25.10
CA LYS A 27 -43.29 -5.38 -24.51
C LYS A 27 -42.09 -5.61 -25.45
N GLY A 28 -40.92 -5.09 -25.08
CA GLY A 28 -39.68 -5.20 -25.86
C GLY A 28 -39.10 -6.62 -25.89
N SER A 29 -39.68 -7.50 -26.71
CA SER A 29 -39.24 -8.89 -26.89
C SER A 29 -38.20 -9.08 -28.02
N GLY A 30 -37.98 -8.06 -28.87
CA GLY A 30 -37.18 -8.18 -30.10
C GLY A 30 -35.66 -8.34 -29.91
N GLY A 31 -35.10 -7.91 -28.77
CA GLY A 31 -33.65 -7.79 -28.60
C GLY A 31 -32.88 -9.10 -28.33
N LYS A 32 -33.54 -10.16 -27.86
CA LYS A 32 -32.85 -11.45 -27.59
C LYS A 32 -32.62 -12.24 -28.87
N GLY A 33 -33.66 -12.49 -29.65
CA GLY A 33 -33.57 -13.33 -30.85
C GLY A 33 -32.58 -12.81 -31.91
N GLN A 34 -32.42 -11.49 -32.05
CA GLN A 34 -31.42 -10.91 -32.96
C GLN A 34 -29.98 -11.11 -32.48
N LYS A 35 -29.71 -10.95 -31.17
CA LYS A 35 -28.36 -11.19 -30.60
C LYS A 35 -27.97 -12.67 -30.62
N GLU A 36 -28.93 -13.56 -30.37
CA GLU A 36 -28.73 -15.01 -30.41
C GLU A 36 -28.37 -15.47 -31.83
N ASN A 37 -29.10 -15.01 -32.85
CA ASN A 37 -28.83 -15.26 -34.27
C ASN A 37 -27.44 -14.73 -34.71
N ALA A 38 -27.05 -13.53 -34.28
CA ALA A 38 -25.72 -12.98 -34.57
C ALA A 38 -24.59 -13.81 -33.93
N THR A 39 -24.76 -14.26 -32.69
CA THR A 39 -23.79 -15.14 -32.02
C THR A 39 -23.66 -16.51 -32.70
N GLU A 40 -24.75 -17.07 -33.24
CA GLU A 40 -24.69 -18.33 -34.00
C GLU A 40 -23.93 -18.16 -35.32
N LYS A 41 -24.20 -17.11 -36.09
CA LYS A 41 -23.47 -16.79 -37.33
C LYS A 41 -21.98 -16.51 -37.09
N ALA A 42 -21.64 -15.81 -36.01
CA ALA A 42 -20.25 -15.62 -35.60
C ALA A 42 -19.54 -16.95 -35.31
N LYS A 43 -20.21 -17.91 -34.65
CA LYS A 43 -19.68 -19.26 -34.39
C LYS A 43 -19.50 -20.08 -35.67
N GLU A 44 -20.45 -19.98 -36.61
CA GLU A 44 -20.37 -20.67 -37.90
C GLU A 44 -19.16 -20.19 -38.72
N HIS A 45 -19.03 -18.87 -38.91
CA HIS A 45 -17.90 -18.28 -39.62
C HIS A 45 -16.56 -18.51 -38.92
N PHE A 46 -16.51 -18.50 -37.58
CA PHE A 46 -15.32 -18.87 -36.83
C PHE A 46 -14.89 -20.32 -37.10
N LYS A 47 -15.83 -21.27 -37.04
CA LYS A 47 -15.58 -22.69 -37.33
C LYS A 47 -15.09 -22.88 -38.77
N ALA A 48 -15.69 -22.18 -39.74
CA ALA A 48 -15.24 -22.20 -41.13
C ALA A 48 -13.80 -21.66 -41.28
N GLY A 49 -13.49 -20.53 -40.64
CA GLY A 49 -12.15 -19.95 -40.64
C GLY A 49 -11.10 -20.88 -40.03
N GLN A 50 -11.41 -21.58 -38.94
CA GLN A 50 -10.49 -22.55 -38.34
C GLN A 50 -10.26 -23.79 -39.21
N ALA A 51 -11.31 -24.29 -39.88
CA ALA A 51 -11.15 -25.37 -40.85
C ALA A 51 -10.26 -24.97 -42.03
N MET A 52 -10.43 -23.75 -42.56
CA MET A 52 -9.58 -23.18 -43.61
C MET A 52 -8.13 -22.96 -43.14
N PHE A 53 -7.95 -22.50 -41.90
CA PHE A 53 -6.62 -22.31 -41.29
C PHE A 53 -5.87 -23.64 -41.15
N GLY A 54 -6.54 -24.68 -40.63
CA GLY A 54 -5.98 -26.03 -40.53
C GLY A 54 -5.66 -26.65 -41.89
N ALA A 55 -6.40 -26.28 -42.94
CA ALA A 55 -6.14 -26.67 -44.33
C ALA A 55 -5.09 -25.79 -45.05
N GLY A 56 -4.42 -24.87 -44.36
CA GLY A 56 -3.42 -23.95 -44.94
C GLY A 56 -4.00 -22.84 -45.84
N GLN A 57 -5.32 -22.70 -45.93
CA GLN A 57 -6.01 -21.71 -46.77
C GLN A 57 -6.17 -20.37 -46.02
N PHE A 58 -5.04 -19.78 -45.64
CA PHE A 58 -4.97 -18.66 -44.70
C PHE A 58 -5.70 -17.39 -45.17
N ASP A 59 -5.69 -17.04 -46.46
CA ASP A 59 -6.47 -15.91 -46.99
C ASP A 59 -7.98 -16.09 -46.73
N LYS A 60 -8.53 -17.27 -47.06
CA LYS A 60 -9.95 -17.57 -46.84
C LYS A 60 -10.30 -17.70 -45.34
N ALA A 61 -9.33 -18.14 -44.53
CA ALA A 61 -9.46 -18.13 -43.08
C ALA A 61 -9.59 -16.69 -42.54
N ALA A 62 -8.78 -15.75 -43.03
CA ALA A 62 -8.87 -14.34 -42.68
C ALA A 62 -10.25 -13.74 -43.04
N GLU A 63 -10.74 -13.99 -44.26
CA GLU A 63 -12.09 -13.56 -44.67
C GLU A 63 -13.20 -14.13 -43.78
N SER A 64 -13.08 -15.40 -43.39
CA SER A 64 -14.06 -16.07 -42.53
C SER A 64 -14.02 -15.53 -41.10
N PHE A 65 -12.83 -15.24 -40.56
CA PHE A 65 -12.69 -14.57 -39.27
C PHE A 65 -13.20 -13.11 -39.31
N LEU A 66 -13.06 -12.41 -40.44
CA LEU A 66 -13.60 -11.06 -40.62
C LEU A 66 -15.13 -11.06 -40.61
N LYS A 67 -15.79 -11.98 -41.33
CA LYS A 67 -17.25 -12.17 -41.26
C LYS A 67 -17.73 -12.51 -39.85
N ALA A 68 -16.97 -13.33 -39.13
CA ALA A 68 -17.28 -13.65 -37.74
C ALA A 68 -17.15 -12.42 -36.81
N TYR A 69 -16.17 -11.56 -37.05
CA TYR A 69 -15.97 -10.28 -36.37
C TYR A 69 -17.08 -9.25 -36.69
N GLU A 70 -17.57 -9.20 -37.93
CA GLU A 70 -18.71 -8.35 -38.33
C GLU A 70 -19.98 -8.70 -37.54
N TYR A 71 -20.26 -9.99 -37.34
CA TYR A 71 -21.37 -10.43 -36.48
C TYR A 71 -21.11 -10.21 -34.99
N LYS A 72 -19.86 -10.36 -34.54
CA LYS A 72 -19.50 -10.14 -33.14
C LYS A 72 -18.07 -9.57 -32.99
N PRO A 73 -17.91 -8.27 -32.68
CA PRO A 73 -16.63 -7.56 -32.83
C PRO A 73 -15.61 -7.77 -31.68
N LEU A 74 -15.38 -9.03 -31.30
CA LEU A 74 -14.39 -9.48 -30.31
C LEU A 74 -12.97 -9.16 -30.78
N ALA A 75 -12.10 -8.70 -29.89
CA ALA A 75 -10.73 -8.29 -30.23
C ALA A 75 -9.90 -9.46 -30.76
N ALA A 76 -10.07 -10.66 -30.20
CA ALA A 76 -9.29 -11.84 -30.58
C ALA A 76 -9.56 -12.36 -32.02
N PHE A 77 -10.63 -11.92 -32.69
CA PHE A 77 -10.76 -12.15 -34.14
C PHE A 77 -9.70 -11.38 -34.93
N LEU A 78 -9.42 -10.11 -34.58
CA LEU A 78 -8.42 -9.27 -35.25
C LEU A 78 -7.03 -9.92 -35.13
N PHE A 79 -6.72 -10.48 -33.96
CA PHE A 79 -5.49 -11.26 -33.76
C PHE A 79 -5.42 -12.48 -34.71
N ASN A 80 -6.50 -13.27 -34.82
CA ASN A 80 -6.53 -14.43 -35.72
C ASN A 80 -6.42 -14.04 -37.20
N ILE A 81 -7.03 -12.91 -37.60
CA ILE A 81 -6.91 -12.32 -38.94
C ILE A 81 -5.45 -11.89 -39.21
N ALA A 82 -4.79 -11.23 -38.24
CA ALA A 82 -3.39 -10.83 -38.35
C ALA A 82 -2.45 -12.04 -38.55
N VAL A 83 -2.65 -13.12 -37.79
CA VAL A 83 -1.90 -14.38 -37.94
C VAL A 83 -2.12 -15.02 -39.31
N CYS A 84 -3.33 -14.95 -39.87
CA CYS A 84 -3.59 -15.43 -41.23
C CYS A 84 -2.83 -14.62 -42.28
N TYR A 85 -2.91 -13.28 -42.22
CA TYR A 85 -2.22 -12.41 -43.18
C TYR A 85 -0.69 -12.52 -43.10
N GLU A 86 -0.16 -12.72 -41.90
CA GLU A 86 1.26 -12.98 -41.70
C GLU A 86 1.72 -14.27 -42.40
N LYS A 87 0.93 -15.35 -42.34
CA LYS A 87 1.27 -16.65 -42.96
C LYS A 87 1.23 -16.63 -44.50
N VAL A 88 0.50 -15.70 -45.10
CA VAL A 88 0.56 -15.41 -46.57
C VAL A 88 1.51 -14.26 -46.90
N GLU A 89 2.30 -13.82 -45.92
CA GLU A 89 3.25 -12.71 -46.01
C GLU A 89 2.68 -11.36 -46.49
N LYS A 90 1.40 -11.11 -46.19
CA LYS A 90 0.71 -9.82 -46.32
C LYS A 90 0.99 -8.98 -45.07
N PHE A 91 2.25 -8.53 -44.95
CA PHE A 91 2.79 -7.97 -43.71
C PHE A 91 2.16 -6.63 -43.32
N THR A 92 1.72 -5.82 -44.30
CA THR A 92 1.06 -4.52 -44.05
C THR A 92 -0.30 -4.73 -43.39
N GLU A 93 -1.09 -5.65 -43.92
CA GLU A 93 -2.40 -6.05 -43.40
C GLU A 93 -2.24 -6.72 -42.03
N ALA A 94 -1.30 -7.65 -41.88
CA ALA A 94 -1.00 -8.28 -40.59
C ALA A 94 -0.63 -7.25 -39.51
N LYS A 95 0.21 -6.26 -39.85
CA LYS A 95 0.57 -5.15 -38.94
C LYS A 95 -0.66 -4.35 -38.54
N GLN A 96 -1.51 -3.98 -39.49
CA GLN A 96 -2.72 -3.20 -39.20
C GLN A 96 -3.63 -3.94 -38.21
N TYR A 97 -3.94 -5.22 -38.45
CA TYR A 97 -4.81 -5.98 -37.56
C TYR A 97 -4.20 -6.21 -36.16
N PHE A 98 -2.87 -6.34 -36.02
CA PHE A 98 -2.23 -6.34 -34.69
C PHE A 98 -2.33 -4.99 -33.97
N VAL A 99 -2.23 -3.86 -34.69
CA VAL A 99 -2.45 -2.52 -34.12
C VAL A 99 -3.90 -2.33 -33.68
N GLU A 100 -4.87 -2.74 -34.50
CA GLU A 100 -6.30 -2.68 -34.15
C GLU A 100 -6.65 -3.60 -32.96
N TYR A 101 -6.03 -4.77 -32.86
CA TYR A 101 -6.15 -5.64 -31.69
C TYR A 101 -5.67 -4.93 -30.42
N LEU A 102 -4.46 -4.33 -30.43
CA LEU A 102 -3.93 -3.60 -29.26
C LEU A 102 -4.73 -2.33 -28.92
N ALA A 103 -5.39 -1.70 -29.90
CA ALA A 103 -6.28 -0.58 -29.66
C ALA A 103 -7.57 -0.98 -28.92
N LYS A 104 -8.05 -2.22 -29.11
CA LYS A 104 -9.21 -2.78 -28.38
C LYS A 104 -8.85 -3.39 -27.03
N ASP A 105 -7.68 -4.01 -26.92
CA ASP A 105 -7.20 -4.71 -25.72
C ASP A 105 -5.82 -4.18 -25.27
N PRO A 106 -5.74 -2.92 -24.80
CA PRO A 106 -4.47 -2.28 -24.44
C PRO A 106 -3.84 -2.82 -23.15
N GLN A 107 -4.57 -3.61 -22.35
CA GLN A 107 -4.09 -4.24 -21.12
C GLN A 107 -3.82 -5.75 -21.28
N THR A 108 -3.77 -6.24 -22.52
CA THR A 108 -3.40 -7.62 -22.82
C THR A 108 -2.06 -8.01 -22.20
N LYS A 109 -1.99 -9.21 -21.61
CA LYS A 109 -0.76 -9.76 -21.00
C LYS A 109 0.37 -9.94 -22.03
N GLU A 110 0.03 -9.98 -23.31
CA GLU A 110 0.94 -10.17 -24.44
C GLU A 110 1.42 -8.87 -25.10
N LEU A 111 1.13 -7.70 -24.51
CA LEU A 111 1.40 -6.38 -25.12
C LEU A 111 2.83 -6.27 -25.67
N ALA A 112 3.82 -6.70 -24.89
CA ALA A 112 5.24 -6.66 -25.27
C ALA A 112 5.58 -7.59 -26.45
N SER A 113 4.98 -8.78 -26.54
CA SER A 113 5.24 -9.73 -27.63
C SER A 113 4.63 -9.25 -28.95
N ILE A 114 3.43 -8.68 -28.90
CA ILE A 114 2.73 -8.16 -30.09
C ILE A 114 3.38 -6.86 -30.59
N GLN A 115 3.82 -5.98 -29.69
CA GLN A 115 4.64 -4.83 -30.07
C GLN A 115 5.99 -5.25 -30.68
N ALA A 116 6.62 -6.33 -30.19
CA ALA A 116 7.80 -6.89 -30.83
C ALA A 116 7.48 -7.48 -32.21
N ARG A 117 6.31 -8.12 -32.37
CA ARG A 117 5.82 -8.65 -33.65
C ARG A 117 5.61 -7.55 -34.69
N ILE A 118 4.96 -6.46 -34.31
CA ILE A 118 4.76 -5.27 -35.17
C ILE A 118 6.11 -4.74 -35.67
N ARG A 119 7.13 -4.60 -34.81
CA ARG A 119 8.49 -4.18 -35.21
C ARG A 119 9.20 -5.16 -36.14
N LEU A 120 8.89 -6.46 -36.07
CA LEU A 120 9.41 -7.45 -37.02
C LEU A 120 8.71 -7.36 -38.37
N LEU A 121 7.39 -7.12 -38.38
CA LEU A 121 6.61 -6.88 -39.60
C LEU A 121 7.09 -5.62 -40.33
N ASP A 122 7.42 -4.54 -39.61
CA ASP A 122 8.01 -3.33 -40.20
C ASP A 122 9.30 -3.64 -41.00
N ARG A 123 10.24 -4.39 -40.40
CA ARG A 123 11.47 -4.80 -41.10
C ARG A 123 11.22 -5.77 -42.25
N LEU A 124 10.15 -6.55 -42.21
CA LEU A 124 9.76 -7.46 -43.30
C LEU A 124 9.07 -6.74 -44.46
N ILE A 125 8.34 -5.66 -44.19
CA ILE A 125 7.81 -4.73 -45.21
C ILE A 125 8.99 -4.06 -45.92
N GLU A 126 9.90 -3.44 -45.15
CA GLU A 126 11.12 -2.79 -45.68
C GLU A 126 11.97 -3.77 -46.50
N TYR A 127 12.16 -5.01 -46.00
CA TYR A 127 12.81 -6.08 -46.76
C TYR A 127 12.09 -6.37 -48.09
N LYS A 128 10.77 -6.59 -48.08
CA LYS A 128 10.00 -6.86 -49.32
C LYS A 128 10.01 -5.67 -50.29
N GLU A 129 10.12 -4.44 -49.81
CA GLU A 129 10.27 -3.26 -50.67
C GLU A 129 11.67 -3.15 -51.26
N SER A 130 12.72 -3.47 -50.48
CA SER A 130 14.10 -3.51 -50.98
C SER A 130 14.29 -4.53 -52.11
N GLN A 131 13.62 -5.69 -52.02
CA GLN A 131 13.64 -6.74 -53.05
C GLN A 131 12.91 -6.36 -54.35
N LYS A 132 12.12 -5.27 -54.36
CA LYS A 132 11.43 -4.77 -55.57
C LYS A 132 12.24 -3.74 -56.36
N LYS A 133 13.35 -3.22 -55.81
CA LYS A 133 14.24 -2.31 -56.55
C LYS A 133 15.19 -3.12 -57.45
N PRO A 134 15.41 -2.73 -58.71
CA PRO A 134 16.46 -3.35 -59.54
C PRO A 134 17.82 -3.17 -58.89
N VAL A 135 18.63 -4.22 -58.87
CA VAL A 135 20.05 -4.15 -58.49
C VAL A 135 20.86 -3.92 -59.76
N ASP A 136 21.33 -2.70 -59.96
CA ASP A 136 22.29 -2.41 -61.04
C ASP A 136 23.59 -3.18 -60.80
N LYS A 137 23.96 -4.04 -61.76
CA LYS A 137 25.22 -4.78 -61.72
C LYS A 137 26.39 -3.88 -62.11
N PRO A 138 27.54 -3.95 -61.42
CA PRO A 138 28.79 -3.42 -61.95
C PRO A 138 29.15 -4.14 -63.26
N GLY A 139 29.26 -3.40 -64.36
CA GLY A 139 29.68 -3.91 -65.66
C GLY A 139 31.20 -3.83 -65.83
N ASP A 140 31.81 -4.91 -66.33
CA ASP A 140 33.25 -5.06 -66.45
C ASP A 140 33.75 -4.72 -67.87
N LYS A 141 34.87 -3.96 -67.96
CA LYS A 141 35.78 -3.78 -69.13
C LYS A 141 35.30 -2.95 -70.35
N PRO A 142 36.22 -2.48 -71.24
CA PRO A 142 37.68 -2.66 -71.27
C PRO A 142 38.53 -1.36 -71.20
N VAL A 143 39.86 -1.53 -71.22
CA VAL A 143 40.90 -0.49 -71.28
C VAL A 143 41.12 -0.06 -72.73
N ASP A 144 41.26 1.24 -72.99
CA ASP A 144 42.19 1.77 -74.01
C ASP A 144 42.65 3.23 -73.70
N LYS A 145 43.91 3.54 -74.05
CA LYS A 145 44.55 4.87 -74.07
C LYS A 145 44.71 5.27 -75.54
N PRO A 146 44.65 6.56 -75.95
CA PRO A 146 45.57 7.65 -75.54
C PRO A 146 44.82 9.00 -75.30
N GLY A 147 45.41 10.17 -75.01
CA GLY A 147 46.80 10.63 -74.77
C GLY A 147 46.94 12.12 -75.19
N ASP A 148 47.69 12.94 -74.42
CA ASP A 148 48.09 14.35 -74.72
C ASP A 148 46.93 15.40 -74.85
N LYS A 149 47.00 16.69 -74.44
CA LYS A 149 48.02 17.54 -73.77
C LYS A 149 47.37 18.89 -73.27
N PRO A 150 48.09 19.96 -72.82
CA PRO A 150 48.20 20.34 -71.39
C PRO A 150 47.71 21.76 -71.02
N VAL A 151 47.65 22.11 -69.71
CA VAL A 151 47.91 23.49 -69.20
C VAL A 151 48.66 23.45 -67.85
N ASP A 152 49.49 24.48 -67.69
CA ASP A 152 50.61 24.81 -66.79
C ASP A 152 50.55 24.73 -65.24
N LYS A 153 51.71 25.12 -64.66
CA LYS A 153 52.23 24.93 -63.28
C LYS A 153 51.82 26.00 -62.24
N PRO A 154 52.01 25.70 -60.93
CA PRO A 154 51.93 26.64 -59.80
C PRO A 154 53.31 27.12 -59.27
N VAL A 155 53.29 28.14 -58.39
CA VAL A 155 54.41 28.82 -57.68
C VAL A 155 53.83 29.54 -56.43
N ASP A 156 54.41 29.62 -55.23
CA ASP A 156 55.38 28.74 -54.52
C ASP A 156 55.41 29.02 -52.99
N LYS A 157 55.57 27.96 -52.17
CA LYS A 157 56.39 27.90 -50.93
C LYS A 157 56.05 28.65 -49.58
N PRO A 158 56.76 28.35 -48.44
CA PRO A 158 56.10 28.15 -47.12
C PRO A 158 56.83 28.76 -45.87
N GLY A 159 56.33 28.43 -44.66
CA GLY A 159 56.92 28.64 -43.31
C GLY A 159 55.79 28.74 -42.26
N ASP A 160 55.90 28.42 -40.96
CA ASP A 160 56.97 27.80 -40.15
C ASP A 160 56.37 27.11 -38.88
N LYS A 161 57.21 26.43 -38.08
CA LYS A 161 56.92 25.81 -36.75
C LYS A 161 57.24 26.79 -35.58
N PRO A 162 57.15 26.40 -34.28
CA PRO A 162 56.09 25.74 -33.48
C PRO A 162 55.83 26.48 -32.12
N SER A 163 54.97 25.98 -31.21
CA SER A 163 55.19 26.09 -29.73
C SER A 163 54.17 25.31 -28.86
N ASP A 164 54.70 24.47 -27.98
CA ASP A 164 54.48 24.35 -26.51
C ASP A 164 53.12 24.08 -25.80
N LYS A 165 53.30 23.37 -24.69
CA LYS A 165 52.41 22.99 -23.56
C LYS A 165 52.99 23.68 -22.28
N PRO A 166 52.52 23.50 -21.01
CA PRO A 166 51.34 22.81 -20.45
C PRO A 166 50.62 23.62 -19.29
N GLY A 167 49.70 22.96 -18.55
CA GLY A 167 49.14 23.41 -17.24
C GLY A 167 47.74 24.05 -17.31
N ASP A 168 46.82 23.91 -16.34
CA ASP A 168 46.87 23.20 -15.05
C ASP A 168 45.46 22.73 -14.55
N LYS A 169 45.41 22.18 -13.32
CA LYS A 169 44.34 21.39 -12.65
C LYS A 169 42.98 22.08 -12.27
N PRO A 170 41.97 21.34 -11.70
CA PRO A 170 40.53 21.57 -11.95
C PRO A 170 39.68 22.04 -10.74
N GLY A 171 38.38 22.30 -10.96
CA GLY A 171 37.37 22.43 -9.89
C GLY A 171 35.90 22.55 -10.36
N ASP A 172 35.06 21.65 -9.85
CA ASP A 172 33.62 21.76 -9.53
C ASP A 172 32.48 21.99 -10.57
N LYS A 173 31.32 21.41 -10.21
CA LYS A 173 29.98 21.40 -10.84
C LYS A 173 29.06 22.46 -10.17
N PRO A 174 27.74 22.61 -10.48
CA PRO A 174 26.92 22.09 -11.60
C PRO A 174 26.04 23.14 -12.33
N GLY A 175 25.40 22.72 -13.43
CA GLY A 175 24.04 23.17 -13.81
C GLY A 175 23.91 24.38 -14.73
N ASP A 176 23.53 24.16 -16.00
CA ASP A 176 22.16 24.44 -16.48
C ASP A 176 21.98 24.12 -17.99
N LYS A 177 20.72 24.02 -18.42
CA LYS A 177 20.23 23.94 -19.81
C LYS A 177 19.40 25.22 -20.09
N PRO A 178 19.04 25.59 -21.35
CA PRO A 178 19.19 24.84 -22.60
C PRO A 178 19.69 25.62 -23.84
N VAL A 179 20.01 24.86 -24.90
CA VAL A 179 19.90 25.19 -26.34
C VAL A 179 20.65 26.42 -26.86
N ASP A 180 21.66 26.14 -27.68
CA ASP A 180 21.96 26.95 -28.86
C ASP A 180 22.28 26.07 -30.07
N LYS A 181 22.02 26.58 -31.28
CA LYS A 181 22.29 25.87 -32.55
C LYS A 181 23.79 25.83 -32.87
N PRO A 182 24.27 24.75 -33.50
CA PRO A 182 25.34 24.84 -34.48
C PRO A 182 24.79 24.57 -35.88
N GLY A 183 24.98 25.52 -36.79
CA GLY A 183 24.86 25.26 -38.23
C GLY A 183 26.15 24.64 -38.78
N ASP A 184 25.97 23.77 -39.77
CA ASP A 184 26.86 23.51 -40.90
C ASP A 184 28.38 23.51 -40.68
N LYS A 185 28.94 22.30 -40.62
CA LYS A 185 30.25 22.00 -41.22
C LYS A 185 30.16 20.77 -42.13
N PRO A 186 31.05 20.67 -43.14
CA PRO A 186 30.68 20.10 -44.42
C PRO A 186 30.77 18.57 -44.50
N VAL A 187 30.12 18.06 -45.55
CA VAL A 187 30.04 16.66 -45.97
C VAL A 187 31.43 16.02 -46.13
N ASP A 188 31.75 15.07 -45.25
CA ASP A 188 32.73 14.02 -45.57
C ASP A 188 32.15 13.08 -46.63
N LYS A 189 32.98 12.72 -47.62
CA LYS A 189 32.60 11.78 -48.68
C LYS A 189 32.21 10.41 -48.10
N PRO A 190 31.29 9.67 -48.74
CA PRO A 190 30.86 8.38 -48.23
C PRO A 190 32.03 7.40 -48.19
N VAL A 191 32.30 6.85 -47.01
CA VAL A 191 33.03 5.60 -46.90
C VAL A 191 32.05 4.50 -47.31
N ASP A 192 32.22 3.96 -48.52
CA ASP A 192 31.54 2.75 -48.98
C ASP A 192 31.88 1.59 -48.05
N LYS A 193 31.02 1.41 -47.05
CA LYS A 193 30.95 0.18 -46.27
C LYS A 193 29.67 -0.52 -46.70
N PRO A 194 29.73 -1.71 -47.32
CA PRO A 194 28.53 -2.42 -47.73
C PRO A 194 27.60 -2.56 -46.52
N ALA A 195 26.33 -2.17 -46.69
CA ALA A 195 25.32 -2.57 -45.73
C ALA A 195 25.36 -4.10 -45.63
N PRO A 196 25.41 -4.69 -44.42
CA PRO A 196 25.34 -6.14 -44.29
C PRO A 196 24.07 -6.63 -45.01
N PRO A 197 24.14 -7.75 -45.75
CA PRO A 197 22.99 -8.22 -46.51
C PRO A 197 21.77 -8.33 -45.60
N LEU A 198 20.66 -7.74 -46.02
CA LEU A 198 19.41 -7.78 -45.26
C LEU A 198 18.94 -9.23 -45.15
N VAL A 199 19.33 -9.91 -44.07
CA VAL A 199 18.83 -11.25 -43.75
C VAL A 199 17.35 -11.12 -43.41
N LYS A 200 16.48 -11.85 -44.12
CA LYS A 200 15.03 -11.89 -43.87
C LYS A 200 14.80 -12.17 -42.37
N PRO A 201 14.17 -11.24 -41.60
CA PRO A 201 13.91 -11.47 -40.19
C PRO A 201 13.02 -12.70 -39.99
N GLU A 202 13.48 -13.66 -39.18
CA GLU A 202 12.68 -14.83 -38.86
C GLU A 202 11.61 -14.48 -37.81
N LEU A 203 10.38 -14.94 -38.06
CA LEU A 203 9.24 -14.71 -37.18
C LEU A 203 9.07 -15.89 -36.23
N PRO A 204 9.13 -15.72 -34.89
CA PRO A 204 8.83 -16.81 -33.97
C PRO A 204 7.41 -17.37 -34.20
N PRO A 205 7.14 -18.64 -33.88
CA PRO A 205 5.84 -19.25 -34.15
C PRO A 205 4.70 -18.55 -33.42
N ILE A 206 3.58 -18.34 -34.12
CA ILE A 206 2.35 -17.76 -33.58
C ILE A 206 1.15 -18.58 -34.09
N ALA A 207 0.18 -18.81 -33.21
CA ALA A 207 -1.03 -19.61 -33.45
C ALA A 207 -2.29 -18.75 -33.28
N THR A 208 -3.41 -19.20 -33.85
CA THR A 208 -4.71 -18.56 -33.63
C THR A 208 -5.24 -18.86 -32.23
N ARG A 209 -5.81 -17.85 -31.57
CA ARG A 209 -6.39 -17.97 -30.23
C ARG A 209 -7.74 -18.66 -30.22
N THR A 210 -8.06 -19.30 -29.10
CA THR A 210 -9.43 -19.73 -28.76
C THR A 210 -10.26 -18.53 -28.32
N LEU A 211 -11.55 -18.51 -28.69
CA LEU A 211 -12.44 -17.39 -28.42
C LEU A 211 -13.36 -17.71 -27.24
N THR A 212 -12.99 -17.28 -26.03
CA THR A 212 -13.92 -17.25 -24.89
C THR A 212 -14.29 -15.81 -24.54
N ALA A 213 -15.59 -15.54 -24.53
CA ALA A 213 -16.18 -14.26 -24.11
C ALA A 213 -17.19 -14.51 -22.98
N VAL A 214 -17.08 -13.71 -21.91
CA VAL A 214 -17.98 -13.79 -20.73
C VAL A 214 -18.51 -12.40 -20.40
N SER A 215 -19.83 -12.26 -20.39
CA SER A 215 -20.54 -11.01 -20.08
C SER A 215 -21.61 -11.24 -19.02
N THR A 216 -21.80 -10.26 -18.14
CA THR A 216 -22.91 -10.29 -17.16
C THR A 216 -23.89 -9.16 -17.35
N ASP A 217 -25.09 -9.38 -16.83
CA ASP A 217 -26.13 -8.37 -16.66
C ASP A 217 -26.45 -8.24 -15.14
N PRO A 218 -26.09 -7.13 -14.48
CA PRO A 218 -25.31 -5.99 -15.01
C PRO A 218 -23.81 -6.34 -15.22
N PRO A 219 -23.04 -5.52 -15.98
CA PRO A 219 -21.61 -5.71 -16.18
C PRO A 219 -20.77 -5.35 -14.94
N GLY A 220 -19.49 -5.73 -14.92
CA GLY A 220 -18.55 -5.47 -13.83
C GLY A 220 -18.41 -6.57 -12.77
N ALA A 221 -18.93 -7.77 -13.01
CA ALA A 221 -18.68 -8.93 -12.14
C ALA A 221 -17.21 -9.38 -12.20
N VAL A 222 -16.70 -9.92 -11.09
CA VAL A 222 -15.39 -10.58 -11.03
C VAL A 222 -15.53 -12.04 -11.45
N LEU A 223 -14.60 -12.51 -12.28
CA LEU A 223 -14.56 -13.89 -12.77
C LEU A 223 -13.39 -14.66 -12.16
N TYR A 224 -13.64 -15.90 -11.76
CA TYR A 224 -12.63 -16.86 -11.33
C TYR A 224 -12.79 -18.21 -12.03
N LEU A 225 -11.67 -18.91 -12.22
CA LEU A 225 -11.65 -20.26 -12.79
C LEU A 225 -11.41 -21.29 -11.68
N ASN A 226 -12.26 -22.31 -11.62
CA ASN A 226 -12.26 -23.44 -10.69
C ASN A 226 -12.48 -23.07 -9.20
N HIS A 227 -11.78 -22.05 -8.70
CA HIS A 227 -11.75 -21.58 -7.32
C HIS A 227 -11.41 -20.08 -7.22
N LYS A 228 -11.84 -19.41 -6.15
CA LYS A 228 -11.65 -17.95 -5.94
C LYS A 228 -10.19 -17.47 -5.80
N LYS A 229 -9.20 -18.37 -5.82
CA LYS A 229 -7.76 -18.00 -5.83
C LYS A 229 -7.25 -17.60 -7.22
N GLU A 230 -7.91 -18.04 -8.28
CA GLU A 230 -7.51 -17.83 -9.67
C GLU A 230 -8.47 -16.86 -10.35
N LYS A 231 -8.17 -15.56 -10.23
CA LYS A 231 -8.94 -14.49 -10.85
C LYS A 231 -8.62 -14.42 -12.35
N LEU A 232 -9.62 -14.61 -13.19
CA LEU A 232 -9.53 -14.43 -14.65
C LEU A 232 -9.52 -12.95 -15.02
N GLY A 233 -10.46 -12.18 -14.46
CA GLY A 233 -10.68 -10.78 -14.84
C GLY A 233 -12.01 -10.23 -14.32
N THR A 234 -12.57 -9.29 -15.06
CA THR A 234 -13.89 -8.68 -14.80
C THR A 234 -14.71 -8.61 -16.09
N THR A 235 -16.01 -8.79 -16.02
CA THR A 235 -16.91 -8.75 -17.19
C THR A 235 -17.17 -7.32 -17.70
N PRO A 236 -17.30 -7.09 -19.02
CA PRO A 236 -17.10 -8.06 -20.10
C PRO A 236 -15.64 -8.52 -20.21
N PHE A 237 -15.44 -9.82 -20.29
CA PHE A 237 -14.13 -10.47 -20.33
C PHE A 237 -13.96 -11.19 -21.66
N GLU A 238 -12.84 -10.94 -22.33
CA GLU A 238 -12.35 -11.70 -23.47
C GLU A 238 -10.97 -12.25 -23.12
N GLY A 239 -10.72 -13.53 -23.40
CA GLY A 239 -9.43 -14.14 -23.11
C GLY A 239 -9.40 -15.64 -23.31
N GLU A 240 -8.21 -16.21 -23.19
CA GLU A 240 -8.03 -17.65 -23.24
C GLU A 240 -8.35 -18.28 -21.88
N ILE A 241 -9.01 -19.44 -21.92
CA ILE A 241 -9.22 -20.33 -20.79
C ILE A 241 -8.58 -21.67 -21.20
N PRO A 242 -7.89 -22.40 -20.29
CA PRO A 242 -7.33 -23.71 -20.60
C PRO A 242 -8.38 -24.67 -21.20
N LEU A 243 -7.91 -25.61 -22.01
CA LEU A 243 -8.78 -26.62 -22.63
C LEU A 243 -9.26 -27.63 -21.58
N GLY A 244 -10.53 -28.02 -21.68
CA GLY A 244 -11.17 -29.01 -20.80
C GLY A 244 -12.35 -28.46 -20.01
N LYS A 245 -12.73 -29.22 -18.98
CA LYS A 245 -13.84 -28.87 -18.07
C LYS A 245 -13.37 -27.97 -16.95
N HIS A 246 -14.06 -26.84 -16.77
CA HIS A 246 -13.79 -25.88 -15.71
C HIS A 246 -15.08 -25.41 -15.03
N VAL A 247 -14.96 -24.92 -13.80
CA VAL A 247 -16.07 -24.23 -13.11
C VAL A 247 -15.80 -22.73 -13.15
N LEU A 248 -16.60 -22.00 -13.93
CA LEU A 248 -16.59 -20.53 -13.93
C LEU A 248 -17.37 -20.02 -12.72
N ILE A 249 -16.73 -19.22 -11.87
CA ILE A 249 -17.35 -18.56 -10.72
C ILE A 249 -17.48 -17.06 -11.04
N VAL A 250 -18.69 -16.54 -10.89
CA VAL A 250 -19.06 -15.14 -11.17
C VAL A 250 -19.55 -14.49 -9.89
N GLU A 251 -18.88 -13.42 -9.46
CA GLU A 251 -19.13 -12.71 -8.19
C GLU A 251 -19.38 -11.22 -8.43
N MET A 252 -20.39 -10.65 -7.77
CA MET A 252 -20.65 -9.21 -7.79
C MET A 252 -21.26 -8.76 -6.46
N LYS A 253 -20.80 -7.63 -5.93
CA LYS A 253 -21.28 -7.07 -4.66
C LYS A 253 -22.80 -6.81 -4.70
N GLY A 254 -23.56 -7.46 -3.82
CA GLY A 254 -25.02 -7.35 -3.72
C GLY A 254 -25.81 -8.31 -4.62
N PHE A 255 -25.13 -9.25 -5.29
CA PHE A 255 -25.73 -10.31 -6.10
C PHE A 255 -25.21 -11.67 -5.61
N SER A 256 -26.02 -12.71 -5.76
CA SER A 256 -25.63 -14.07 -5.34
C SER A 256 -24.54 -14.62 -6.30
N ASP A 257 -23.52 -15.27 -5.74
CA ASP A 257 -22.45 -15.94 -6.52
C ASP A 257 -23.04 -17.00 -7.48
N ILE A 258 -22.65 -16.97 -8.75
CA ILE A 258 -23.06 -17.95 -9.75
C ILE A 258 -21.87 -18.85 -10.10
N LYS A 259 -22.07 -20.17 -10.00
CA LYS A 259 -21.12 -21.19 -10.47
C LYS A 259 -21.68 -21.86 -11.71
N ARG A 260 -20.90 -21.97 -12.78
CA ARG A 260 -21.31 -22.59 -14.05
C ARG A 260 -20.20 -23.50 -14.57
N GLU A 261 -20.53 -24.75 -14.85
CA GLU A 261 -19.62 -25.64 -15.57
C GLU A 261 -19.49 -25.19 -17.03
N ILE A 262 -18.25 -25.13 -17.51
CA ILE A 262 -17.89 -24.79 -18.88
C ILE A 262 -16.96 -25.88 -19.43
N ASN A 263 -17.08 -26.17 -20.73
CA ASN A 263 -16.18 -27.09 -21.42
C ASN A 263 -15.53 -26.33 -22.58
N VAL A 264 -14.26 -25.99 -22.42
CA VAL A 264 -13.48 -25.25 -23.42
C VAL A 264 -12.84 -26.28 -24.35
N GLN A 265 -13.15 -26.15 -25.63
CA GLN A 265 -12.68 -27.08 -26.66
C GLN A 265 -11.82 -26.33 -27.66
N GLU A 266 -10.78 -27.01 -28.17
CA GLU A 266 -10.07 -26.53 -29.34
C GLU A 266 -11.07 -26.34 -30.50
N ASN A 267 -10.88 -25.28 -31.28
CA ASN A 267 -11.72 -24.91 -32.41
C ASN A 267 -13.22 -24.69 -32.09
N ARG A 268 -13.54 -24.13 -30.92
CA ARG A 268 -14.91 -23.71 -30.55
C ARG A 268 -14.93 -22.33 -29.90
N MET A 269 -15.78 -21.43 -30.40
CA MET A 269 -16.09 -20.18 -29.69
C MET A 269 -17.05 -20.48 -28.54
N LEU A 270 -16.68 -20.04 -27.33
CA LEU A 270 -17.49 -20.08 -26.13
C LEU A 270 -17.97 -18.66 -25.78
N ASP A 271 -19.27 -18.45 -25.86
CA ASP A 271 -19.91 -17.18 -25.51
C ASP A 271 -20.88 -17.39 -24.34
N ILE A 272 -20.64 -16.70 -23.24
CA ILE A 272 -21.37 -16.90 -21.98
C ILE A 272 -21.97 -15.58 -21.52
N MET A 273 -23.30 -15.47 -21.62
CA MET A 273 -24.06 -14.46 -20.91
C MET A 273 -24.55 -15.01 -19.56
N VAL A 274 -24.35 -14.24 -18.49
CA VAL A 274 -24.78 -14.57 -17.12
C VAL A 274 -25.62 -13.43 -16.54
N SER A 275 -26.92 -13.65 -16.34
CA SER A 275 -27.78 -12.69 -15.63
C SER A 275 -27.63 -12.88 -14.13
N MET A 276 -27.16 -11.85 -13.44
CA MET A 276 -26.95 -11.88 -11.99
C MET A 276 -28.30 -11.73 -11.25
N LYS A 277 -28.52 -12.52 -10.21
CA LYS A 277 -29.68 -12.36 -9.33
C LYS A 277 -29.28 -11.49 -8.14
N LYS A 278 -30.02 -10.41 -7.86
CA LYS A 278 -29.84 -9.63 -6.64
C LYS A 278 -29.99 -10.56 -5.43
N ASP A 279 -29.10 -10.42 -4.46
CA ASP A 279 -29.11 -11.31 -3.30
C ASP A 279 -30.24 -10.89 -2.34
N VAL A 280 -31.41 -11.49 -2.53
CA VAL A 280 -32.62 -11.27 -1.70
C VAL A 280 -32.43 -11.76 -0.26
N ASN A 281 -31.34 -12.47 0.02
CA ASN A 281 -30.93 -12.94 1.34
C ASN A 281 -30.23 -11.87 2.19
N MET A 282 -30.49 -10.58 1.95
CA MET A 282 -30.00 -9.50 2.82
C MET A 282 -31.19 -8.80 3.49
N ALA A 283 -31.01 -8.44 4.76
CA ALA A 283 -31.95 -7.61 5.51
C ALA A 283 -31.58 -6.13 5.34
N TRP A 284 -32.57 -5.27 5.13
CA TRP A 284 -32.36 -3.82 5.22
C TRP A 284 -32.37 -3.42 6.69
N VAL A 285 -31.46 -2.52 7.08
CA VAL A 285 -31.37 -2.05 8.47
C VAL A 285 -31.22 -0.53 8.51
N GLN A 286 -32.06 0.11 9.32
CA GLN A 286 -31.98 1.51 9.67
C GLN A 286 -31.62 1.66 11.16
N ILE A 287 -30.50 2.29 11.47
CA ILE A 287 -30.03 2.55 12.84
C ILE A 287 -30.08 4.05 13.11
N THR A 288 -30.92 4.45 14.07
CA THR A 288 -31.13 5.86 14.46
C THR A 288 -30.73 6.08 15.91
N SER A 289 -30.45 7.33 16.27
CA SER A 289 -30.16 7.73 17.65
C SER A 289 -30.70 9.13 17.94
N ASN A 290 -30.93 9.40 19.23
CA ASN A 290 -31.20 10.75 19.74
C ASN A 290 -30.01 11.71 19.57
N VAL A 291 -28.80 11.20 19.29
CA VAL A 291 -27.64 12.01 18.94
C VAL A 291 -27.34 11.83 17.46
N PRO A 292 -27.43 12.89 16.63
CA PRO A 292 -27.10 12.82 15.21
C PRO A 292 -25.59 12.69 15.01
N GLY A 293 -25.17 11.96 13.96
CA GLY A 293 -23.77 11.77 13.64
C GLY A 293 -22.99 10.91 14.65
N ALA A 294 -23.68 10.09 15.47
CA ALA A 294 -23.03 9.11 16.34
C ALA A 294 -22.46 7.97 15.49
N GLN A 295 -21.28 7.46 15.83
CA GLN A 295 -20.63 6.37 15.11
C GLN A 295 -21.36 5.05 15.35
N VAL A 296 -21.54 4.26 14.29
CA VAL A 296 -22.21 2.96 14.30
C VAL A 296 -21.20 1.87 13.94
N PHE A 297 -21.14 0.80 14.73
CA PHE A 297 -20.33 -0.38 14.49
C PHE A 297 -21.22 -1.62 14.51
N VAL A 298 -20.89 -2.63 13.71
CA VAL A 298 -21.62 -3.89 13.64
C VAL A 298 -20.65 -5.06 13.81
N ASP A 299 -21.01 -5.97 14.71
CA ASP A 299 -20.32 -7.18 15.16
C ASP A 299 -18.93 -6.99 15.77
N ASN A 300 -17.99 -6.39 15.05
CA ASN A 300 -16.62 -6.15 15.51
C ASN A 300 -16.23 -4.67 15.45
N LYS A 301 -16.01 -4.08 16.63
CA LYS A 301 -15.61 -2.68 16.80
C LYS A 301 -14.20 -2.38 16.28
N GLU A 302 -13.30 -3.37 16.22
CA GLU A 302 -11.91 -3.20 15.77
C GLU A 302 -11.77 -2.89 14.28
N ILE A 303 -12.80 -3.19 13.48
CA ILE A 303 -12.84 -2.91 12.03
C ILE A 303 -13.04 -1.40 11.76
N GLY A 304 -13.51 -0.65 12.77
CA GLY A 304 -13.92 0.74 12.64
C GLY A 304 -15.43 0.89 12.36
N PRO A 305 -15.95 2.12 12.33
CA PRO A 305 -17.37 2.37 12.17
C PRO A 305 -17.85 2.02 10.74
N VAL A 306 -19.01 1.37 10.65
CA VAL A 306 -19.70 1.11 9.36
C VAL A 306 -20.37 2.36 8.80
N GLY A 307 -20.60 3.37 9.66
CA GLY A 307 -21.20 4.65 9.29
C GLY A 307 -21.56 5.50 10.52
N HIS A 308 -22.47 6.45 10.32
CA HIS A 308 -22.95 7.35 11.36
C HIS A 308 -24.50 7.41 11.39
N THR A 309 -25.10 7.76 12.53
CA THR A 309 -26.56 7.90 12.67
C THR A 309 -27.11 9.13 11.94
N PRO A 310 -28.23 9.03 11.21
CA PRO A 310 -28.96 7.80 10.88
C PRO A 310 -28.22 6.96 9.82
N PHE A 311 -27.95 5.70 10.15
CA PHE A 311 -27.28 4.75 9.26
C PHE A 311 -28.32 3.90 8.54
N ASN A 312 -28.22 3.79 7.22
CA ASN A 312 -29.00 2.86 6.41
C ASN A 312 -28.03 1.89 5.72
N GLY A 313 -28.27 0.59 5.84
CA GLY A 313 -27.40 -0.43 5.25
C GLY A 313 -28.09 -1.77 5.06
N VAL A 314 -27.30 -2.76 4.64
CA VAL A 314 -27.75 -4.14 4.51
C VAL A 314 -26.88 -5.06 5.37
N LEU A 315 -27.53 -5.96 6.11
CA LEU A 315 -26.89 -7.00 6.92
C LEU A 315 -27.26 -8.40 6.40
N LYS A 316 -26.47 -9.40 6.78
CA LYS A 316 -26.78 -10.81 6.49
C LYS A 316 -27.87 -11.30 7.45
N PRO A 317 -28.61 -12.38 7.13
CA PRO A 317 -29.63 -12.89 8.03
C PRO A 317 -28.99 -13.52 9.27
N GLY A 318 -29.60 -13.29 10.44
CA GLY A 318 -29.16 -13.77 11.74
C GLY A 318 -28.85 -12.66 12.74
N LYS A 319 -28.22 -13.07 13.85
CA LYS A 319 -27.95 -12.20 15.00
C LYS A 319 -26.71 -11.34 14.80
N HIS A 320 -26.92 -10.03 14.81
CA HIS A 320 -25.89 -9.01 14.77
C HIS A 320 -25.80 -8.26 16.08
N THR A 321 -24.60 -7.77 16.42
CA THR A 321 -24.38 -6.87 17.55
C THR A 321 -24.10 -5.46 17.05
N VAL A 322 -24.96 -4.51 17.39
CA VAL A 322 -24.79 -3.10 17.06
C VAL A 322 -24.20 -2.36 18.27
N PHE A 323 -23.14 -1.60 18.04
CA PHE A 323 -22.61 -0.63 19.00
C PHE A 323 -22.81 0.77 18.44
N VAL A 324 -23.27 1.70 19.28
CA VAL A 324 -23.37 3.12 18.92
C VAL A 324 -22.59 3.94 19.94
N GLU A 325 -21.72 4.82 19.45
CA GLU A 325 -20.81 5.63 20.26
C GLU A 325 -20.83 7.10 19.80
N GLN A 326 -20.74 8.03 20.75
CA GLN A 326 -20.47 9.43 20.44
C GLN A 326 -19.65 10.10 21.54
N ASP A 327 -18.80 11.05 21.15
CA ASP A 327 -17.95 11.82 22.06
C ASP A 327 -18.77 12.48 23.20
N GLY A 328 -18.52 12.09 24.45
CA GLY A 328 -19.24 12.59 25.64
C GLY A 328 -20.56 11.87 25.95
N PHE A 329 -20.87 10.78 25.26
CA PHE A 329 -21.98 9.89 25.54
C PHE A 329 -21.48 8.50 25.94
N ARG A 330 -22.29 7.77 26.71
CA ARG A 330 -22.00 6.38 27.07
C ARG A 330 -22.28 5.51 25.83
N GLU A 331 -21.34 4.61 25.51
CA GLU A 331 -21.55 3.59 24.48
C GLU A 331 -22.76 2.72 24.81
N GLU A 332 -23.61 2.50 23.81
CA GLU A 332 -24.75 1.59 23.87
C GLU A 332 -24.53 0.37 22.98
N LYS A 333 -24.71 -0.83 23.55
CA LYS A 333 -24.67 -2.11 22.85
C LYS A 333 -26.09 -2.68 22.73
N ARG A 334 -26.50 -3.06 21.52
CA ARG A 334 -27.79 -3.69 21.24
C ARG A 334 -27.62 -4.92 20.36
N GLU A 335 -28.41 -5.95 20.62
CA GLU A 335 -28.52 -7.11 19.73
C GLU A 335 -29.68 -6.89 18.76
N LEU A 336 -29.48 -7.30 17.51
CA LEU A 336 -30.45 -7.18 16.42
C LEU A 336 -30.44 -8.49 15.63
N ASP A 337 -31.53 -9.25 15.70
CA ASP A 337 -31.75 -10.43 14.86
C ASP A 337 -32.46 -9.98 13.59
N VAL A 338 -31.93 -10.29 12.41
CA VAL A 338 -32.49 -9.79 11.13
C VAL A 338 -32.84 -10.93 10.18
N SER A 339 -34.02 -10.86 9.58
CA SER A 339 -34.50 -11.85 8.61
C SER A 339 -34.25 -11.43 7.17
N ALA A 340 -34.03 -12.40 6.27
CA ALA A 340 -33.87 -12.14 4.84
C ALA A 340 -35.09 -11.38 4.26
N GLY A 341 -34.84 -10.29 3.53
CA GLY A 341 -35.90 -9.47 2.92
C GLY A 341 -36.68 -8.57 3.88
N GLU A 342 -36.40 -8.60 5.18
CA GLU A 342 -37.03 -7.73 6.18
C GLU A 342 -36.34 -6.36 6.26
N SER A 343 -37.10 -5.32 6.61
CA SER A 343 -36.57 -3.99 6.93
C SER A 343 -36.65 -3.75 8.44
N ASN A 344 -35.51 -3.82 9.11
CA ASN A 344 -35.38 -3.69 10.55
C ASN A 344 -34.98 -2.25 10.94
N THR A 345 -35.66 -1.67 11.93
CA THR A 345 -35.33 -0.32 12.45
C THR A 345 -34.96 -0.39 13.92
N LEU A 346 -33.72 0.01 14.23
CA LEU A 346 -33.18 0.08 15.58
C LEU A 346 -33.05 1.55 16.02
N HIS A 347 -33.66 1.90 17.14
CA HIS A 347 -33.48 3.22 17.77
C HIS A 347 -32.63 3.10 19.03
N VAL A 348 -31.48 3.77 19.06
CA VAL A 348 -30.51 3.70 20.16
C VAL A 348 -30.45 5.05 20.88
N LYS A 349 -30.96 5.08 22.12
CA LYS A 349 -30.90 6.26 22.98
C LYS A 349 -29.56 6.29 23.72
N LEU A 350 -28.64 7.15 23.27
CA LEU A 350 -27.40 7.44 23.97
C LEU A 350 -27.64 8.38 25.15
N GLU A 351 -27.10 8.02 26.31
CA GLU A 351 -27.11 8.84 27.52
C GLU A 351 -25.81 9.65 27.61
N ARG A 352 -25.89 10.92 28.05
CA ARG A 352 -24.69 11.74 28.26
C ARG A 352 -23.83 11.07 29.34
N GLN A 353 -22.58 10.79 29.02
CA GLN A 353 -21.64 10.34 30.03
C GLN A 353 -21.10 11.59 30.74
N PRO A 354 -21.39 11.78 32.03
CA PRO A 354 -20.84 12.92 32.75
C PRO A 354 -19.31 12.80 32.77
N ILE A 355 -18.65 13.88 32.36
CA ILE A 355 -17.19 14.00 32.31
C ILE A 355 -16.73 15.17 33.19
N GLY A 356 -15.59 14.99 33.84
CA GLY A 356 -14.78 16.08 34.39
C GLY A 356 -13.52 16.29 33.56
N TYR A 357 -12.69 17.23 34.00
CA TYR A 357 -11.46 17.64 33.31
C TYR A 357 -10.25 17.50 34.23
N LEU A 358 -9.16 16.93 33.73
CA LEU A 358 -7.87 16.91 34.42
C LEU A 358 -6.83 17.78 33.71
N THR A 359 -6.06 18.50 34.52
CA THR A 359 -4.87 19.26 34.08
C THR A 359 -3.68 18.79 34.90
N ILE A 360 -2.61 18.36 34.24
CA ILE A 360 -1.39 17.81 34.87
C ILE A 360 -0.20 18.72 34.53
N LEU A 361 0.36 19.37 35.55
CA LEU A 361 1.46 20.33 35.46
C LEU A 361 2.55 20.01 36.50
N GLY A 362 3.63 20.79 36.53
CA GLY A 362 4.65 20.75 37.59
C GLY A 362 6.07 20.41 37.11
N ARG A 363 6.91 19.97 38.04
CA ARG A 363 8.36 19.85 37.86
C ARG A 363 8.80 18.48 37.35
N ASN A 364 9.66 18.49 36.34
CA ASN A 364 10.19 17.30 35.64
C ASN A 364 9.15 16.46 34.87
N VAL A 365 7.91 16.93 34.72
CA VAL A 365 6.78 16.18 34.12
C VAL A 365 6.77 16.09 32.59
N ARG A 366 7.56 16.92 31.89
CA ARG A 366 7.64 16.92 30.42
C ARG A 366 7.90 15.49 29.89
N ASP A 367 7.15 15.05 28.90
CA ASP A 367 7.21 13.70 28.31
C ASP A 367 6.83 12.55 29.26
N ALA A 368 6.25 12.83 30.43
CA ALA A 368 5.71 11.80 31.32
C ALA A 368 4.36 11.29 30.78
N ARG A 369 4.17 9.98 30.77
CA ARG A 369 2.91 9.35 30.36
C ARG A 369 1.95 9.34 31.54
N VAL A 370 0.77 9.93 31.35
CA VAL A 370 -0.31 9.93 32.35
C VAL A 370 -1.29 8.81 31.98
N LYS A 371 -1.49 7.88 32.91
CA LYS A 371 -2.40 6.74 32.75
C LYS A 371 -3.58 6.82 33.69
N LEU A 372 -4.73 6.37 33.20
CA LEU A 372 -5.94 6.11 33.96
C LEU A 372 -6.17 4.59 33.92
N GLY A 373 -5.88 3.91 35.03
CA GLY A 373 -5.70 2.46 35.02
C GLY A 373 -4.61 2.03 34.02
N ASN A 374 -4.97 1.23 33.02
CA ASN A 374 -4.04 0.76 31.98
C ASN A 374 -3.91 1.69 30.77
N LYS A 375 -4.92 2.52 30.47
CA LYS A 375 -4.98 3.38 29.28
C LYS A 375 -4.15 4.65 29.49
N THR A 376 -3.35 5.04 28.51
CA THR A 376 -2.65 6.34 28.53
C THR A 376 -3.63 7.42 28.05
N ILE A 377 -3.86 8.44 28.87
CA ILE A 377 -4.84 9.52 28.60
C ILE A 377 -4.20 10.79 28.05
N CYS A 378 -2.94 11.08 28.43
CA CYS A 378 -2.17 12.19 27.89
C CYS A 378 -0.66 11.95 28.07
N VAL A 379 0.15 12.80 27.43
CA VAL A 379 1.56 13.01 27.78
C VAL A 379 1.66 14.39 28.44
N ALA A 380 2.27 14.49 29.62
CA ALA A 380 2.36 15.71 30.40
C ALA A 380 3.48 16.66 29.90
N PRO A 381 3.35 17.99 30.07
CA PRO A 381 2.19 18.69 30.64
C PRO A 381 0.96 18.62 29.72
N CYS A 382 -0.23 18.47 30.31
CA CYS A 382 -1.49 18.38 29.56
C CYS A 382 -2.62 19.09 30.32
N SER A 383 -3.58 19.66 29.60
CA SER A 383 -4.66 20.49 30.17
C SER A 383 -6.01 20.08 29.59
N LYS A 384 -7.07 20.23 30.40
CA LYS A 384 -8.47 19.91 30.04
C LYS A 384 -8.66 18.52 29.42
N VAL A 385 -7.95 17.51 29.93
CA VAL A 385 -8.15 16.12 29.52
C VAL A 385 -9.51 15.64 30.03
N LYS A 386 -10.42 15.27 29.12
CA LYS A 386 -11.75 14.73 29.44
C LYS A 386 -11.61 13.38 30.15
N ILE A 387 -12.24 13.21 31.32
CA ILE A 387 -12.22 11.96 32.09
C ILE A 387 -13.66 11.64 32.55
N PRO A 388 -14.12 10.38 32.43
CA PRO A 388 -15.42 9.96 32.98
C PRO A 388 -15.54 10.26 34.47
N VAL A 389 -16.74 10.61 34.92
CA VAL A 389 -17.03 10.73 36.36
C VAL A 389 -16.83 9.39 37.09
N GLY A 390 -16.41 9.48 38.36
CA GLY A 390 -16.17 8.35 39.25
C GLY A 390 -14.77 8.30 39.84
N SER A 391 -14.46 7.21 40.55
CA SER A 391 -13.16 7.01 41.20
C SER A 391 -12.17 6.29 40.28
N HIS A 392 -11.09 6.98 39.93
CA HIS A 392 -10.04 6.48 39.02
C HIS A 392 -8.67 6.39 39.69
N ARG A 393 -7.83 5.49 39.19
CA ARG A 393 -6.43 5.35 39.61
C ARG A 393 -5.53 6.05 38.58
N LEU A 394 -5.05 7.24 38.94
CA LEU A 394 -4.18 8.08 38.11
C LEU A 394 -2.72 7.70 38.38
N ARG A 395 -1.98 7.27 37.35
CA ARG A 395 -0.57 6.87 37.46
C ARG A 395 0.30 7.62 36.46
N ILE A 396 1.35 8.27 36.94
CA ILE A 396 2.24 9.12 36.12
C ILE A 396 3.63 8.49 36.06
N LEU A 397 4.11 8.28 34.83
CA LEU A 397 5.26 7.43 34.52
C LEU A 397 6.27 8.18 33.63
N LYS A 398 7.55 8.19 34.02
CA LYS A 398 8.64 8.73 33.21
C LYS A 398 9.92 7.91 33.38
N LYS A 399 10.67 7.70 32.29
CA LYS A 399 11.95 6.96 32.31
C LYS A 399 12.93 7.63 33.27
N GLY A 400 13.60 6.84 34.11
CA GLY A 400 14.58 7.33 35.10
C GLY A 400 13.99 8.14 36.27
N ARG A 401 12.66 8.12 36.48
CA ARG A 401 11.98 8.81 37.58
C ARG A 401 11.12 7.83 38.38
N LYS A 402 10.95 8.07 39.68
CA LYS A 402 9.97 7.36 40.50
C LYS A 402 8.57 7.64 39.94
N ALA A 403 7.78 6.60 39.69
CA ALA A 403 6.38 6.76 39.33
C ALA A 403 5.60 7.32 40.52
N VAL A 404 4.54 8.09 40.27
CA VAL A 404 3.60 8.52 41.30
C VAL A 404 2.20 8.07 40.92
N GLU A 405 1.39 7.77 41.94
CA GLU A 405 0.05 7.21 41.76
C GLU A 405 -0.89 7.77 42.83
N GLN A 406 -2.09 8.16 42.42
CA GLN A 406 -3.12 8.70 43.30
C GLN A 406 -4.51 8.23 42.85
N ARG A 407 -5.39 7.95 43.83
CA ARG A 407 -6.82 7.76 43.56
C ARG A 407 -7.47 9.14 43.43
N VAL A 408 -8.11 9.38 42.30
CA VAL A 408 -8.76 10.66 41.98
C VAL A 408 -10.24 10.40 41.74
N GLU A 409 -11.07 11.08 42.50
CA GLU A 409 -12.51 11.18 42.23
C GLU A 409 -12.77 12.35 41.29
N VAL A 410 -13.52 12.09 40.22
CA VAL A 410 -13.85 13.07 39.17
C VAL A 410 -15.35 13.33 39.20
N VAL A 411 -15.75 14.57 39.40
CA VAL A 411 -17.17 15.01 39.38
C VAL A 411 -17.52 15.64 38.01
N ALA A 412 -18.80 15.69 37.67
CA ALA A 412 -19.29 16.19 36.38
C ALA A 412 -18.98 17.70 36.24
N GLY A 413 -18.37 18.10 35.13
CA GLY A 413 -17.99 19.49 34.85
C GLY A 413 -16.80 20.03 35.66
N GLU A 414 -16.41 19.36 36.75
CA GLU A 414 -15.30 19.75 37.61
C GLU A 414 -13.96 19.70 36.86
N GLN A 415 -13.10 20.71 37.05
CA GLN A 415 -11.72 20.69 36.56
C GLN A 415 -10.73 20.56 37.72
N LYS A 416 -10.05 19.40 37.83
CA LYS A 416 -8.96 19.20 38.80
C LYS A 416 -7.59 19.44 38.17
N THR A 417 -6.85 20.37 38.75
CA THR A 417 -5.44 20.63 38.39
C THR A 417 -4.53 19.93 39.38
N PHE A 418 -3.59 19.13 38.90
CA PHE A 418 -2.59 18.46 39.72
C PHE A 418 -1.20 19.03 39.45
N GLU A 419 -0.54 19.50 40.51
CA GLU A 419 0.90 19.80 40.49
C GLU A 419 1.68 18.53 40.84
N VAL A 420 2.54 18.10 39.93
CA VAL A 420 3.30 16.86 40.03
C VAL A 420 4.80 17.18 40.03
N THR A 421 5.54 16.59 40.96
CA THR A 421 7.00 16.66 41.00
C THR A 421 7.56 15.23 40.90
N LEU A 422 8.17 14.92 39.76
CA LEU A 422 8.79 13.60 39.52
C LEU A 422 10.27 13.61 39.92
N ASN A 423 10.62 12.83 40.95
CA ASN A 423 11.98 12.68 41.45
C ASN A 423 12.73 11.53 40.76
N ARG A 424 14.07 11.53 40.84
CA ARG A 424 14.91 10.50 40.22
C ARG A 424 14.61 9.13 40.83
N ALA A 425 14.59 8.10 40.00
CA ALA A 425 14.67 6.72 40.49
C ALA A 425 16.10 6.46 41.03
N PRO A 426 16.28 5.62 42.06
CA PRO A 426 17.60 5.29 42.57
C PRO A 426 18.46 4.65 41.48
N ASP A 427 19.72 5.09 41.36
CA ASP A 427 20.70 4.47 40.47
C ASP A 427 21.21 3.16 41.10
N ARG A 428 21.11 2.06 40.34
CA ARG A 428 21.54 0.72 40.76
C ARG A 428 22.94 0.36 40.28
N THR A 429 23.62 1.22 39.51
CA THR A 429 24.98 0.98 39.00
C THR A 429 25.97 0.68 40.14
N GLY A 430 25.84 1.40 41.25
CA GLY A 430 26.64 1.18 42.46
C GLY A 430 26.34 -0.12 43.24
N ALA A 431 25.20 -0.79 42.96
CA ALA A 431 24.88 -2.11 43.50
C ALA A 431 25.36 -3.21 42.54
N ILE A 432 25.10 -3.06 41.24
CA ILE A 432 25.52 -3.99 40.18
C ILE A 432 27.04 -4.21 40.21
N SER A 433 27.81 -3.12 40.28
CA SER A 433 29.27 -3.19 40.43
C SER A 433 29.72 -3.97 41.67
N GLY A 434 29.03 -3.81 42.81
CA GLY A 434 29.28 -4.59 44.02
C GLY A 434 29.00 -6.08 43.87
N TYR A 435 27.90 -6.47 43.20
CA TYR A 435 27.62 -7.88 42.89
C TYR A 435 28.68 -8.48 41.95
N VAL A 436 29.12 -7.74 40.93
CA VAL A 436 30.15 -8.20 39.97
C VAL A 436 31.50 -8.41 40.67
N LEU A 437 31.93 -7.44 41.50
CA LEU A 437 33.16 -7.57 42.30
C LEU A 437 33.05 -8.73 43.31
N GLY A 438 31.88 -8.89 43.95
CA GLY A 438 31.61 -9.98 44.88
C GLY A 438 31.72 -11.37 44.23
N LEU A 439 31.14 -11.54 43.02
CA LEU A 439 31.24 -12.78 42.24
C LEU A 439 32.65 -13.05 41.72
N ALA A 440 33.36 -12.03 41.25
CA ALA A 440 34.74 -12.16 40.80
C ALA A 440 35.67 -12.59 41.94
N ALA A 441 35.54 -11.96 43.11
CA ALA A 441 36.28 -12.34 44.31
C ALA A 441 35.92 -13.76 44.79
N LEU A 442 34.64 -14.16 44.73
CA LEU A 442 34.21 -15.51 45.09
C LEU A 442 34.85 -16.56 44.17
N GLY A 443 34.80 -16.36 42.85
CA GLY A 443 35.38 -17.27 41.87
C GLY A 443 36.90 -17.39 42.02
N ALA A 444 37.60 -16.27 42.23
CA ALA A 444 39.03 -16.28 42.52
C ALA A 444 39.36 -16.98 43.84
N GLY A 445 38.51 -16.83 44.87
CA GLY A 445 38.64 -17.52 46.15
C GLY A 445 38.49 -19.04 46.04
N ILE A 446 37.48 -19.50 45.27
CA ILE A 446 37.28 -20.93 44.96
C ILE A 446 38.49 -21.50 44.21
N TRP A 447 39.00 -20.77 43.20
CA TRP A 447 40.18 -21.19 42.43
C TRP A 447 41.44 -21.27 43.30
N ALA A 448 41.70 -20.25 44.13
CA ALA A 448 42.82 -20.25 45.07
C ALA A 448 42.71 -21.37 46.11
N GLY A 449 41.51 -21.62 46.65
CA GLY A 449 41.24 -22.75 47.55
C GLY A 449 41.50 -24.10 46.88
N GLY A 450 41.04 -24.27 45.64
CA GLY A 450 41.32 -25.47 44.83
C GLY A 450 42.82 -25.67 44.58
N LYS A 451 43.58 -24.59 44.31
CA LYS A 451 45.05 -24.66 44.18
C LYS A 451 45.74 -25.01 45.50
N SER A 452 45.27 -24.48 46.63
CA SER A 452 45.78 -24.84 47.95
C SER A 452 45.61 -26.33 48.26
N VAL A 453 44.43 -26.88 47.95
CA VAL A 453 44.15 -28.33 48.08
C VAL A 453 45.02 -29.14 47.13
N GLN A 454 45.13 -28.74 45.86
CA GLN A 454 45.99 -29.43 44.89
C GLN A 454 47.44 -29.55 45.38
N PHE A 455 48.07 -28.47 45.86
CA PHE A 455 49.45 -28.54 46.37
C PHE A 455 49.61 -29.47 47.58
N LYS A 456 48.55 -29.61 48.41
CA LYS A 456 48.54 -30.53 49.54
C LYS A 456 48.39 -31.98 49.07
N ASP A 457 47.50 -32.24 48.12
CA ASP A 457 47.23 -33.56 47.58
C ASP A 457 48.43 -34.08 46.76
N ASP A 458 49.05 -33.23 45.93
CA ASP A 458 50.27 -33.53 45.18
C ASP A 458 51.44 -33.88 46.14
N TYR A 459 51.59 -33.15 47.26
CA TYR A 459 52.60 -33.44 48.28
C TYR A 459 52.33 -34.75 49.04
N GLN A 460 51.06 -35.06 49.34
CA GLN A 460 50.68 -36.31 49.99
C GLN A 460 50.85 -37.51 49.05
N ALA A 461 50.53 -37.36 47.77
CA ALA A 461 50.70 -38.41 46.77
C ALA A 461 52.17 -38.83 46.61
N ASP A 462 53.12 -37.87 46.65
CA ASP A 462 54.56 -38.17 46.64
C ASP A 462 55.00 -38.96 47.89
N LEU A 463 54.51 -38.57 49.08
CA LEU A 463 54.77 -39.30 50.33
C LEU A 463 54.24 -40.75 50.26
N ASP A 464 53.00 -40.92 49.81
CA ASP A 464 52.33 -42.23 49.71
C ASP A 464 53.00 -43.11 48.63
N ALA A 465 53.58 -42.50 47.59
CA ALA A 465 54.38 -43.18 46.55
C ALA A 465 55.81 -43.51 46.99
N GLY A 466 56.24 -43.12 48.20
CA GLY A 466 57.60 -43.35 48.70
C GLY A 466 58.67 -42.47 48.05
N ILE A 467 58.29 -41.37 47.40
CA ILE A 467 59.22 -40.40 46.83
C ILE A 467 59.83 -39.58 47.98
N PRO A 468 61.16 -39.37 48.03
CA PRO A 468 61.79 -38.62 49.12
C PRO A 468 61.44 -37.13 49.03
N VAL A 469 60.58 -36.66 49.93
CA VAL A 469 60.14 -35.26 50.02
C VAL A 469 60.87 -34.54 51.16
N PHE A 470 61.32 -33.30 50.91
CA PHE A 470 62.07 -32.53 51.91
C PHE A 470 61.13 -31.76 52.86
N SER A 471 61.54 -31.60 54.12
CA SER A 471 60.78 -30.85 55.13
C SER A 471 60.58 -29.36 54.83
N ASN A 472 61.28 -28.81 53.83
CA ASN A 472 61.17 -27.43 53.35
C ASN A 472 60.69 -27.37 51.88
N ASP A 473 59.83 -28.30 51.46
CA ASP A 473 59.18 -28.27 50.14
C ASP A 473 58.36 -26.98 49.94
N SER A 474 58.58 -26.30 48.81
CA SER A 474 57.91 -25.02 48.51
C SER A 474 56.39 -25.18 48.37
N ARG A 475 55.89 -26.35 47.94
CA ARG A 475 54.45 -26.63 47.79
C ARG A 475 53.68 -26.46 49.10
N LEU A 476 54.30 -26.74 50.24
CA LEU A 476 53.71 -26.50 51.56
C LEU A 476 53.62 -25.02 51.94
N GLN A 477 54.52 -24.17 51.40
CA GLN A 477 54.44 -22.72 51.57
C GLN A 477 53.44 -22.11 50.59
N ASP A 478 53.52 -22.49 49.32
CA ASP A 478 52.59 -22.06 48.25
C ASP A 478 51.15 -22.43 48.61
N GLY A 479 50.90 -23.67 49.05
CA GLY A 479 49.59 -24.12 49.50
C GLY A 479 49.01 -23.27 50.65
N LYS A 480 49.85 -22.82 51.60
CA LYS A 480 49.45 -21.90 52.68
C LYS A 480 49.15 -20.49 52.14
N ILE A 481 49.97 -19.99 51.22
CA ILE A 481 49.75 -18.68 50.57
C ILE A 481 48.42 -18.68 49.82
N TYR A 482 48.12 -19.74 49.04
CA TYR A 482 46.85 -19.90 48.34
C TYR A 482 45.65 -20.04 49.30
N ALA A 483 45.80 -20.70 50.45
CA ALA A 483 44.75 -20.74 51.48
C ALA A 483 44.45 -19.35 52.10
N ILE A 484 45.50 -18.58 52.40
CA ILE A 484 45.37 -17.21 52.91
C ILE A 484 44.71 -16.31 51.85
N ALA A 485 45.13 -16.41 50.59
CA ALA A 485 44.54 -15.68 49.48
C ALA A 485 43.04 -16.01 49.30
N ALA A 486 42.66 -17.29 49.39
CA ALA A 486 41.27 -17.71 49.33
C ALA A 486 40.42 -17.06 50.44
N ASN A 487 40.89 -17.07 51.69
CA ASN A 487 40.20 -16.45 52.83
C ASN A 487 40.02 -14.94 52.65
N VAL A 488 41.05 -14.23 52.17
CA VAL A 488 40.96 -12.78 51.86
C VAL A 488 39.92 -12.53 50.76
N LEU A 489 39.93 -13.33 49.70
CA LEU A 489 38.99 -13.22 48.58
C LEU A 489 37.54 -13.51 48.99
N TYR A 490 37.30 -14.49 49.87
CA TYR A 490 35.97 -14.73 50.46
C TYR A 490 35.51 -13.55 51.34
N GLY A 491 36.41 -12.95 52.13
CA GLY A 491 36.10 -11.73 52.90
C GLY A 491 35.72 -10.54 52.01
N LEU A 492 36.50 -10.30 50.95
CA LEU A 492 36.19 -9.26 49.95
C LEU A 492 34.87 -9.52 49.22
N SER A 493 34.57 -10.78 48.93
CA SER A 493 33.30 -11.19 48.33
C SER A 493 32.10 -10.87 49.24
N ALA A 494 32.16 -11.32 50.50
CA ALA A 494 31.11 -11.07 51.49
C ALA A 494 30.86 -9.57 51.73
N LEU A 495 31.93 -8.78 51.87
CA LEU A 495 31.83 -7.33 52.02
C LEU A 495 31.17 -6.67 50.79
N SER A 496 31.59 -7.07 49.59
CA SER A 496 31.05 -6.54 48.33
C SER A 496 29.57 -6.85 48.17
N PHE A 497 29.13 -8.07 48.50
CA PHE A 497 27.71 -8.42 48.51
C PHE A 497 26.91 -7.66 49.59
N THR A 498 27.47 -7.46 50.78
CA THR A 498 26.81 -6.69 51.85
C THR A 498 26.55 -5.24 51.41
N VAL A 499 27.55 -4.59 50.80
CA VAL A 499 27.41 -3.23 50.25
C VAL A 499 26.45 -3.18 49.06
N ALA A 500 26.47 -4.19 48.19
CA ALA A 500 25.55 -4.31 47.05
C ALA A 500 24.09 -4.46 47.50
N LEU A 501 23.83 -5.32 48.50
CA LEU A 501 22.51 -5.51 49.10
C LEU A 501 22.01 -4.22 49.76
N TYR A 502 22.84 -3.56 50.58
CA TYR A 502 22.52 -2.26 51.18
C TYR A 502 22.06 -1.24 50.12
N ARG A 503 22.83 -1.08 49.03
CA ARG A 503 22.51 -0.19 47.91
C ARG A 503 21.33 -0.65 47.04
N THR A 504 20.91 -1.92 47.14
CA THR A 504 19.77 -2.45 46.36
C THR A 504 18.43 -2.08 46.98
N PHE A 505 18.36 -2.10 48.32
CA PHE A 505 17.11 -1.97 49.07
C PHE A 505 16.91 -0.60 49.75
N ILE A 506 17.98 0.12 50.09
CA ILE A 506 17.86 1.42 50.76
C ILE A 506 17.82 2.53 49.71
N ASP A 507 16.62 3.05 49.49
CA ASP A 507 16.37 4.21 48.62
C ASP A 507 16.29 5.49 49.46
N THR A 508 17.39 6.25 49.47
CA THR A 508 17.48 7.56 50.14
C THR A 508 16.92 8.72 49.31
N SER A 509 16.44 8.47 48.08
CA SER A 509 15.95 9.53 47.20
C SER A 509 14.52 9.95 47.57
N PRO A 510 14.19 11.25 47.60
CA PRO A 510 12.85 11.70 47.94
C PRO A 510 11.82 11.19 46.94
N ASP A 511 10.66 10.73 47.42
CA ASP A 511 9.60 10.21 46.55
C ASP A 511 9.00 11.27 45.62
N SER A 512 8.53 10.82 44.46
CA SER A 512 7.73 11.65 43.57
C SER A 512 6.40 12.00 44.24
N ARG A 513 5.97 13.26 44.10
CA ARG A 513 4.78 13.78 44.77
C ARG A 513 3.78 14.30 43.75
N ILE A 514 2.51 14.16 44.08
CA ILE A 514 1.36 14.74 43.38
C ILE A 514 0.52 15.48 44.42
N ARG A 515 0.09 16.69 44.08
CA ARG A 515 -0.79 17.52 44.90
C ARG A 515 -1.94 18.00 44.03
N LEU A 516 -3.16 17.95 44.56
CA LEU A 516 -4.26 18.69 43.97
C LEU A 516 -3.97 20.18 44.21
N GLN A 517 -3.92 20.97 43.14
CA GLN A 517 -3.82 22.42 43.23
C GLN A 517 -5.23 22.97 43.49
N THR A 518 -5.63 22.94 44.76
CA THR A 518 -6.77 23.72 45.24
C THR A 518 -6.41 25.20 45.16
N VAL A 519 -6.95 25.90 44.17
CA VAL A 519 -7.16 27.34 44.32
C VAL A 519 -8.15 27.48 45.49
N PRO A 520 -7.90 28.30 46.52
CA PRO A 520 -8.87 28.51 47.58
C PRO A 520 -10.18 29.05 46.98
N ASP A 521 -11.31 28.44 47.32
CA ASP A 521 -12.63 28.96 46.93
C ASP A 521 -12.82 30.33 47.59
N GLY A 522 -12.74 31.40 46.79
CA GLY A 522 -12.78 32.79 47.27
C GLY A 522 -11.54 33.62 46.90
N ALA A 523 -10.44 32.99 46.48
CA ALA A 523 -9.24 33.71 46.08
C ALA A 523 -9.49 34.58 44.83
N SER A 524 -9.60 35.89 45.03
CA SER A 524 -9.89 36.87 43.97
C SER A 524 -8.73 37.85 43.85
N VAL A 525 -8.46 38.26 42.60
CA VAL A 525 -7.46 39.27 42.28
C VAL A 525 -8.19 40.53 41.89
N THR A 526 -8.11 41.55 42.75
CA THR A 526 -8.67 42.89 42.47
C THR A 526 -7.57 43.82 42.00
N TRP A 527 -7.91 44.68 41.04
CA TRP A 527 -7.10 45.81 40.65
C TRP A 527 -7.63 47.04 41.37
N GLU A 528 -6.83 47.62 42.25
CA GLU A 528 -7.22 48.75 43.10
C GLU A 528 -6.39 49.99 42.71
N PRO A 529 -7.00 51.17 42.55
CA PRO A 529 -6.25 52.38 42.27
C PRO A 529 -5.38 52.75 43.48
N LEU A 530 -4.07 52.64 43.33
CA LEU A 530 -3.08 52.94 44.36
C LEU A 530 -2.64 54.39 44.22
N MET A 531 -3.10 55.26 45.12
CA MET A 531 -2.65 56.65 45.19
C MET A 531 -1.28 56.72 45.88
N LEU A 532 -0.24 57.10 45.12
CA LEU A 532 1.09 57.37 45.64
C LEU A 532 1.33 58.88 45.73
N PRO A 533 2.21 59.36 46.62
CA PRO A 533 2.57 60.78 46.70
C PRO A 533 3.28 61.22 45.41
N GLY A 534 2.52 61.78 44.46
CA GLY A 534 3.01 62.19 43.13
C GLY A 534 2.37 61.49 41.93
N GLY A 535 1.44 60.54 42.11
CA GLY A 535 0.73 59.93 40.98
C GLY A 535 -0.22 58.78 41.33
N ALA A 536 -1.11 58.44 40.39
CA ALA A 536 -2.00 57.29 40.50
C ALA A 536 -1.37 56.06 39.81
N GLY A 537 -1.33 54.94 40.51
CA GLY A 537 -0.97 53.62 39.98
C GLY A 537 -2.12 52.62 40.09
N LEU A 538 -1.90 51.40 39.58
CA LEU A 538 -2.78 50.26 39.80
C LEU A 538 -2.06 49.25 40.69
N GLY A 539 -2.56 49.09 41.91
CA GLY A 539 -2.19 48.00 42.81
C GLY A 539 -2.91 46.71 42.41
N LEU A 540 -2.25 45.58 42.63
CA LEU A 540 -2.84 44.26 42.44
C LEU A 540 -2.90 43.57 43.80
N THR A 541 -4.13 43.42 44.32
CA THR A 541 -4.39 42.88 45.65
C THR A 541 -4.85 41.42 45.52
N PHE A 542 -4.20 40.53 46.26
CA PHE A 542 -4.60 39.11 46.36
C PHE A 542 -5.45 38.92 47.60
N HIS A 543 -6.75 38.66 47.42
CA HIS A 543 -7.60 38.14 48.47
C HIS A 543 -7.45 36.62 48.52
N TYR A 544 -7.37 36.04 49.73
CA TYR A 544 -7.16 34.61 49.99
C TYR A 544 -8.31 34.04 50.81
#